data_AF-A0A9N9P2P4-F1
#
_entry.id   AF-A0A9N9P2P4-F1
#
_cell.length_a   1.000
_cell.length_b   1.000
_cell.length_c   1.000
_cell.angle_alpha   90.00
_cell.angle_beta   90.00
_cell.angle_gamma   90.00
#
_symmetry.space_group_name_H-M   'P 1'
#
loop_
_entity.id
_entity.type
_entity.pdbx_description
1 polymer ?
#
loop_
_entity_poly.entity_id
_entity_poly.type
_entity_poly.pdbx_seq_one_letter_code
_entity_poly.pdbx_strand_id
1 'polypeptide(L)'
;ASANQGVPYTPDMENLVLAGAPQWNMARAKDHDSCAPDHAIINNGEQHPPATRYTWPTTDEGGCGDITYDNLATYYSKKWCDDDHFRVIYTLYIPKDGFSGSILGEEFGHDHDFESIVVSWKRITGTWYRDELIMSRHKGWDHKPWDEVLSFNSDGTEEGEGLEFPKIFVG
;
A
#
# COMPACT_ATOMS: atom_id res chain seq x y z
N ALA A 1 1.58 13.83 11.08
CA ALA A 1 0.70 13.38 12.17
C ALA A 1 1.15 12.00 12.58
N SER A 2 1.24 11.69 13.86
CA SER A 2 1.55 10.35 14.42
C SER A 2 0.39 9.89 15.31
N ALA A 3 0.49 8.73 15.95
CA ALA A 3 -0.44 8.27 16.98
C ALA A 3 -0.68 9.35 18.06
N ASN A 4 0.38 10.11 18.38
CA ASN A 4 0.37 11.10 19.46
C ASN A 4 0.23 12.54 18.96
N GLN A 5 0.29 12.78 17.64
CA GLN A 5 0.17 14.09 17.05
C GLN A 5 -0.89 14.08 15.94
N GLY A 6 -2.10 14.49 16.30
CA GLY A 6 -3.22 14.53 15.34
C GLY A 6 -3.12 15.68 14.32
N VAL A 7 -3.99 15.62 13.32
CA VAL A 7 -4.16 16.68 12.32
C VAL A 7 -5.20 17.69 12.85
N PRO A 8 -4.87 18.98 13.01
CA PRO A 8 -5.80 19.99 13.50
C PRO A 8 -7.07 20.08 12.64
N TYR A 9 -8.21 20.37 13.28
CA TYR A 9 -9.50 20.45 12.60
C TYR A 9 -9.62 21.69 11.71
N THR A 10 -9.29 21.49 10.46
CA THR A 10 -9.97 22.09 9.31
C THR A 10 -10.20 20.96 8.32
N PRO A 11 -11.46 20.57 8.01
CA PRO A 11 -11.75 19.33 7.29
C PRO A 11 -11.28 19.46 5.84
N ASP A 12 -10.06 19.02 5.62
CA ASP A 12 -9.51 18.80 4.30
C ASP A 12 -9.21 17.30 4.20
N MET A 13 -10.07 16.60 3.49
CA MET A 13 -9.88 15.19 3.22
C MET A 13 -8.51 14.92 2.58
N GLU A 14 -7.97 15.86 1.78
CA GLU A 14 -6.64 15.69 1.19
C GLU A 14 -5.54 15.69 2.25
N ASN A 15 -5.62 16.54 3.28
CA ASN A 15 -4.63 16.51 4.34
C ASN A 15 -4.63 15.18 5.10
N LEU A 16 -5.81 14.56 5.31
CA LEU A 16 -5.90 13.23 5.93
C LEU A 16 -5.41 12.12 5.00
N VAL A 17 -5.59 12.26 3.68
CA VAL A 17 -4.99 11.36 2.68
C VAL A 17 -3.47 11.49 2.70
N LEU A 18 -2.92 12.68 2.54
CA LEU A 18 -1.47 12.88 2.52
C LEU A 18 -0.83 12.45 3.84
N ALA A 19 -1.47 12.75 4.97
CA ALA A 19 -0.98 12.28 6.27
C ALA A 19 -1.09 10.75 6.40
N GLY A 20 -2.09 10.10 5.80
CA GLY A 20 -2.28 8.66 5.91
C GLY A 20 -1.48 7.84 4.91
N ALA A 21 -0.74 8.47 4.00
CA ALA A 21 -0.07 7.78 2.92
C ALA A 21 0.94 6.76 3.46
N PRO A 22 0.96 5.52 2.92
CA PRO A 22 1.93 4.52 3.33
C PRO A 22 3.31 4.76 2.75
N GLN A 23 4.31 4.21 3.43
CA GLN A 23 5.56 3.86 2.77
C GLN A 23 5.48 2.39 2.34
N TRP A 24 5.48 2.17 1.04
CA TRP A 24 5.53 0.83 0.45
C TRP A 24 6.97 0.31 0.41
N ASN A 25 7.17 -0.89 0.92
CA ASN A 25 8.46 -1.58 0.98
C ASN A 25 8.33 -2.86 0.17
N MET A 26 8.88 -2.85 -1.04
CA MET A 26 8.81 -3.97 -1.96
C MET A 26 9.86 -5.02 -1.60
N ALA A 27 9.43 -6.27 -1.46
CA ALA A 27 10.32 -7.37 -1.16
C ALA A 27 11.27 -7.67 -2.33
N ARG A 28 12.41 -8.28 -2.02
CA ARG A 28 13.39 -8.78 -2.99
C ARG A 28 13.61 -10.27 -2.74
N ALA A 29 13.85 -11.04 -3.80
CA ALA A 29 14.13 -12.47 -3.70
C ALA A 29 15.44 -12.81 -4.40
N LYS A 30 16.41 -13.39 -3.67
CA LYS A 30 17.74 -13.76 -4.17
C LYS A 30 18.43 -12.67 -4.99
N ASP A 31 18.47 -11.46 -4.44
CA ASP A 31 19.04 -10.27 -5.07
C ASP A 31 18.31 -9.77 -6.33
N HIS A 32 17.13 -10.31 -6.62
CA HIS A 32 16.26 -9.82 -7.67
C HIS A 32 15.15 -8.92 -7.12
N ASP A 33 14.88 -7.83 -7.84
CA ASP A 33 13.84 -6.86 -7.52
C ASP A 33 12.47 -7.35 -7.96
N SER A 34 11.45 -7.09 -7.13
CA SER A 34 10.05 -7.36 -7.48
C SER A 34 9.54 -6.41 -8.53
N CYS A 35 8.44 -6.79 -9.17
CA CYS A 35 7.75 -5.93 -10.11
C CYS A 35 7.32 -4.61 -9.47
N ALA A 36 7.58 -3.49 -10.13
CA ALA A 36 7.00 -2.23 -9.71
C ALA A 36 5.47 -2.28 -9.82
N PRO A 37 4.75 -1.70 -8.85
CA PRO A 37 3.36 -1.33 -9.07
C PRO A 37 3.21 -0.44 -10.29
N ASP A 38 2.16 -0.65 -11.07
CA ASP A 38 1.89 0.12 -12.29
C ASP A 38 0.43 0.62 -12.28
N HIS A 39 0.03 1.28 -13.36
CA HIS A 39 -1.35 1.65 -13.59
C HIS A 39 -2.17 0.45 -14.06
N ALA A 40 -3.22 0.10 -13.33
CA ALA A 40 -4.16 -0.97 -13.72
C ALA A 40 -4.87 -0.68 -15.05
N ILE A 41 -5.05 0.61 -15.36
CA ILE A 41 -5.69 1.12 -16.55
C ILE A 41 -4.69 2.03 -17.26
N ILE A 42 -4.35 1.70 -18.48
CA ILE A 42 -3.38 2.39 -19.33
C ILE A 42 -4.08 2.98 -20.56
N ASN A 43 -3.39 3.90 -21.25
CA ASN A 43 -3.89 4.57 -22.44
C ASN A 43 -5.33 5.11 -22.21
N ASN A 44 -6.15 5.15 -23.25
CA ASN A 44 -7.54 5.63 -23.20
C ASN A 44 -8.51 4.62 -22.53
N GLY A 45 -8.14 4.05 -21.38
CA GLY A 45 -9.01 3.19 -20.58
C GLY A 45 -8.81 1.68 -20.79
N GLU A 46 -7.70 1.26 -21.38
CA GLU A 46 -7.40 -0.15 -21.60
C GLU A 46 -6.90 -0.79 -20.31
N GLN A 47 -7.30 -2.03 -20.04
CA GLN A 47 -6.73 -2.79 -18.94
C GLN A 47 -5.26 -3.09 -19.23
N HIS A 48 -4.41 -2.90 -18.22
CA HIS A 48 -3.00 -3.23 -18.33
C HIS A 48 -2.83 -4.74 -18.58
N PRO A 49 -2.01 -5.17 -19.57
CA PRO A 49 -1.77 -6.59 -19.83
C PRO A 49 -1.03 -7.25 -18.66
N PRO A 50 -1.16 -8.56 -18.45
CA PRO A 50 -0.40 -9.25 -17.41
C PRO A 50 1.09 -9.27 -17.74
N ALA A 51 1.91 -9.28 -16.70
CA ALA A 51 3.36 -9.44 -16.85
C ALA A 51 3.74 -10.93 -16.82
N THR A 52 4.75 -11.31 -17.61
CA THR A 52 5.28 -12.68 -17.65
C THR A 52 5.84 -13.08 -16.29
N ARG A 53 5.40 -14.23 -15.76
CA ARG A 53 6.01 -14.84 -14.57
C ARG A 53 7.32 -15.54 -14.96
N TYR A 54 8.37 -15.30 -14.18
CA TYR A 54 9.68 -15.96 -14.30
C TYR A 54 10.03 -16.66 -12.98
N THR A 55 11.00 -17.57 -12.98
CA THR A 55 11.35 -18.38 -11.80
C THR A 55 11.85 -17.54 -10.61
N TRP A 56 12.36 -16.35 -10.91
CA TRP A 56 12.70 -15.31 -9.95
C TRP A 56 11.99 -14.02 -10.39
N PRO A 57 11.80 -13.04 -9.49
CA PRO A 57 11.32 -11.75 -9.95
C PRO A 57 12.40 -11.17 -10.87
N THR A 58 11.99 -10.62 -12.01
CA THR A 58 12.91 -9.99 -12.96
C THR A 58 12.20 -8.74 -13.42
N THR A 59 12.76 -7.59 -13.08
CA THR A 59 12.29 -6.29 -13.58
C THR A 59 12.89 -6.02 -14.97
N ASP A 60 12.30 -5.06 -15.68
CA ASP A 60 12.61 -4.66 -17.06
C ASP A 60 12.44 -5.78 -18.11
N GLU A 61 11.78 -6.88 -17.73
CA GLU A 61 11.47 -8.00 -18.62
C GLU A 61 10.01 -8.42 -18.52
N GLY A 62 9.45 -8.87 -19.65
CA GLY A 62 8.11 -9.47 -19.69
C GLY A 62 6.97 -8.55 -19.24
N GLY A 63 7.11 -7.23 -19.38
CA GLY A 63 6.09 -6.25 -18.97
C GLY A 63 6.13 -5.89 -17.48
N CYS A 64 7.25 -6.16 -16.81
CA CYS A 64 7.45 -5.88 -15.40
C CYS A 64 8.39 -4.67 -15.23
N GLY A 65 7.88 -3.54 -14.73
CA GLY A 65 8.67 -2.32 -14.56
C GLY A 65 9.70 -2.43 -13.43
N ASP A 66 10.81 -1.69 -13.56
CA ASP A 66 11.79 -1.47 -12.49
C ASP A 66 11.18 -0.67 -11.34
N ILE A 67 11.54 -0.94 -10.08
CA ILE A 67 11.14 -0.07 -8.98
C ILE A 67 12.05 1.16 -8.96
N THR A 68 11.46 2.32 -9.19
CA THR A 68 12.12 3.62 -9.09
C THR A 68 11.34 4.52 -8.13
N TYR A 69 11.94 5.65 -7.75
CA TYR A 69 11.25 6.63 -6.91
C TYR A 69 9.99 7.20 -7.59
N ASP A 70 9.98 7.29 -8.93
CA ASP A 70 8.96 8.00 -9.69
C ASP A 70 7.81 7.12 -10.20
N ASN A 71 7.84 5.80 -9.96
CA ASN A 71 6.87 4.87 -10.56
C ASN A 71 6.14 3.95 -9.59
N LEU A 72 5.94 4.40 -8.35
CA LEU A 72 5.02 3.73 -7.42
C LEU A 72 3.61 4.30 -7.56
N ALA A 73 2.85 3.80 -8.55
CA ALA A 73 1.47 4.20 -8.76
C ALA A 73 0.57 3.72 -7.60
N THR A 74 0.27 4.64 -6.66
CA THR A 74 -0.66 4.40 -5.56
C THR A 74 -2.00 5.08 -5.85
N TYR A 75 -3.05 4.28 -5.98
CA TYR A 75 -4.42 4.76 -6.01
C TYR A 75 -4.92 5.02 -4.59
N TYR A 76 -5.88 5.93 -4.44
CA TYR A 76 -6.61 6.04 -3.19
C TYR A 76 -8.09 6.34 -3.41
N SER A 77 -8.90 5.92 -2.45
CA SER A 77 -10.29 6.35 -2.29
C SER A 77 -10.53 6.76 -0.85
N LYS A 78 -11.38 7.75 -0.64
CA LYS A 78 -11.58 8.37 0.67
C LYS A 78 -13.04 8.65 0.96
N LYS A 79 -13.44 8.53 2.23
CA LYS A 79 -14.84 8.71 2.62
C LYS A 79 -14.98 9.05 4.11
N TRP A 80 -15.87 10.00 4.42
CA TRP A 80 -16.47 10.14 5.76
C TRP A 80 -17.41 8.96 6.03
N CYS A 81 -17.16 8.21 7.09
CA CYS A 81 -18.03 7.12 7.51
C CYS A 81 -19.19 7.66 8.37
N ASP A 82 -18.89 8.64 9.21
CA ASP A 82 -19.82 9.44 10.01
C ASP A 82 -19.14 10.76 10.42
N ASP A 83 -19.69 11.47 11.41
CA ASP A 83 -19.17 12.77 11.89
C ASP A 83 -17.78 12.68 12.55
N ASP A 84 -17.41 11.50 13.06
CA ASP A 84 -16.21 11.27 13.86
C ASP A 84 -15.27 10.22 13.24
N HIS A 85 -15.62 9.61 12.10
CA HIS A 85 -14.80 8.60 11.43
C HIS A 85 -14.56 8.89 9.95
N PHE A 86 -13.32 8.70 9.52
CA PHE A 86 -12.88 8.86 8.14
C PHE A 86 -11.97 7.72 7.75
N ARG A 87 -12.05 7.28 6.49
CA ARG A 87 -11.20 6.21 5.97
C ARG A 87 -10.61 6.60 4.64
N VAL A 88 -9.35 6.23 4.46
CA VAL A 88 -8.67 6.23 3.17
C VAL A 88 -8.21 4.82 2.88
N ILE A 89 -8.59 4.28 1.72
CA ILE A 89 -8.00 3.07 1.18
C ILE A 89 -6.91 3.48 0.19
N TYR A 90 -5.70 2.95 0.34
CA TYR A 90 -4.60 3.05 -0.61
C TYR A 90 -4.43 1.71 -1.28
N THR A 91 -4.27 1.72 -2.60
CA THR A 91 -4.22 0.50 -3.41
C THR A 91 -3.06 0.57 -4.38
N LEU A 92 -2.31 -0.51 -4.46
CA LEU A 92 -1.34 -0.79 -5.51
C LEU A 92 -1.95 -1.76 -6.50
N TYR A 93 -1.54 -1.63 -7.76
CA TYR A 93 -1.75 -2.66 -8.77
C TYR A 93 -0.39 -3.18 -9.22
N ILE A 94 -0.24 -4.50 -9.28
CA ILE A 94 0.96 -5.17 -9.77
C ILE A 94 0.53 -6.06 -10.94
N PRO A 95 1.20 -6.04 -12.11
CA PRO A 95 0.72 -6.76 -13.29
C PRO A 95 0.80 -8.29 -13.19
N LYS A 96 1.41 -8.83 -12.12
CA LYS A 96 1.44 -10.25 -11.77
C LYS A 96 1.73 -10.42 -10.26
N ASP A 97 1.31 -11.54 -9.70
CA ASP A 97 1.81 -12.06 -8.43
C ASP A 97 2.48 -13.42 -8.66
N GLY A 98 3.60 -13.68 -7.98
CA GLY A 98 4.32 -14.94 -7.98
C GLY A 98 5.31 -15.17 -9.13
N PHE A 99 5.72 -16.44 -9.27
CA PHE A 99 6.87 -16.89 -10.04
C PHE A 99 6.50 -18.03 -10.98
N SER A 100 7.23 -18.20 -12.09
CA SER A 100 7.02 -19.36 -12.94
C SER A 100 7.54 -20.64 -12.29
N GLY A 101 6.75 -21.70 -12.45
CA GLY A 101 7.00 -23.02 -11.90
C GLY A 101 5.76 -23.59 -11.26
N SER A 102 5.76 -24.91 -11.06
CA SER A 102 4.77 -25.55 -10.19
C SER A 102 5.46 -26.01 -8.91
N ILE A 103 4.92 -25.60 -7.76
CA ILE A 103 5.22 -26.28 -6.50
C ILE A 103 4.08 -27.27 -6.28
N LEU A 104 4.40 -28.56 -6.20
CA LEU A 104 3.42 -29.65 -5.99
C LEU A 104 2.32 -29.74 -7.07
N GLY A 105 2.58 -29.27 -8.30
CA GLY A 105 1.63 -29.39 -9.42
C GLY A 105 0.65 -28.24 -9.56
N GLU A 106 0.74 -27.20 -8.72
CA GLU A 106 -0.03 -25.96 -8.87
C GLU A 106 0.88 -24.85 -9.41
N GLU A 107 0.41 -24.10 -10.42
CA GLU A 107 1.10 -22.87 -10.83
C GLU A 107 1.21 -21.92 -9.64
N PHE A 108 2.40 -21.39 -9.41
CA PHE A 108 2.63 -20.45 -8.33
C PHE A 108 2.31 -19.03 -8.82
N GLY A 109 1.32 -18.39 -8.21
CA GLY A 109 0.93 -17.01 -8.51
C GLY A 109 -0.17 -16.86 -9.56
N HIS A 110 -0.43 -15.63 -9.98
CA HIS A 110 -1.49 -15.28 -10.93
C HIS A 110 -1.20 -14.00 -11.72
N ASP A 111 -1.98 -13.82 -12.79
CA ASP A 111 -2.03 -12.56 -13.54
C ASP A 111 -2.75 -11.52 -12.69
N HIS A 112 -2.21 -10.30 -12.66
CA HIS A 112 -2.75 -9.14 -11.94
C HIS A 112 -2.85 -9.34 -10.44
N ASP A 113 -2.48 -8.32 -9.69
CA ASP A 113 -2.63 -8.31 -8.25
C ASP A 113 -2.96 -6.91 -7.74
N PHE A 114 -3.77 -6.86 -6.69
CA PHE A 114 -4.21 -5.62 -6.06
C PHE A 114 -4.03 -5.74 -4.55
N GLU A 115 -3.06 -4.99 -4.05
CA GLU A 115 -2.79 -4.92 -2.62
C GLU A 115 -3.30 -3.60 -2.07
N SER A 116 -3.94 -3.64 -0.90
CA SER A 116 -4.62 -2.48 -0.32
C SER A 116 -4.46 -2.37 1.17
N ILE A 117 -4.31 -1.15 1.65
CA ILE A 117 -4.43 -0.82 3.07
C ILE A 117 -5.52 0.21 3.29
N VAL A 118 -6.17 0.19 4.45
CA VAL A 118 -7.08 1.23 4.91
C VAL A 118 -6.48 1.88 6.14
N VAL A 119 -6.32 3.20 6.09
CA VAL A 119 -6.04 4.02 7.27
C VAL A 119 -7.35 4.59 7.77
N SER A 120 -7.77 4.15 8.95
CA SER A 120 -8.94 4.67 9.66
C SER A 120 -8.52 5.83 10.55
N TRP A 121 -9.36 6.85 10.59
CA TRP A 121 -9.17 8.06 11.37
C TRP A 121 -10.37 8.28 12.28
N LYS A 122 -10.08 8.79 13.47
CA LYS A 122 -11.07 9.12 14.49
C LYS A 122 -10.91 10.54 14.98
N ARG A 123 -12.01 11.26 15.13
CA ARG A 123 -12.03 12.60 15.69
C ARG A 123 -12.12 12.55 17.21
N ILE A 124 -11.20 13.22 17.89
CA ILE A 124 -11.20 13.40 19.35
C ILE A 124 -11.05 14.89 19.63
N THR A 125 -12.07 15.48 20.27
CA THR A 125 -12.06 16.90 20.70
C THR A 125 -11.67 17.90 19.60
N GLY A 126 -12.13 17.67 18.37
CA GLY A 126 -11.78 18.55 17.24
C GLY A 126 -10.36 18.36 16.71
N THR A 127 -9.78 17.17 16.84
CA THR A 127 -8.52 16.78 16.21
C THR A 127 -8.67 15.37 15.62
N TRP A 128 -8.11 15.13 14.44
CA TRP A 128 -8.13 13.81 13.81
C TRP A 128 -6.88 13.01 14.17
N TYR A 129 -7.08 11.79 14.65
CA TYR A 129 -6.03 10.84 14.98
C TYR A 129 -6.20 9.60 14.10
N ARG A 130 -5.09 8.94 13.79
CA ARG A 130 -5.18 7.61 13.19
C ARG A 130 -5.62 6.63 14.27
N ASP A 131 -6.56 5.79 13.88
CA ASP A 131 -7.27 4.87 14.76
C ASP A 131 -6.76 3.45 14.53
N GLU A 132 -6.75 3.03 13.26
CA GLU A 132 -6.47 1.65 12.87
C GLU A 132 -5.82 1.61 11.47
N LEU A 133 -4.92 0.65 11.27
CA LEU A 133 -4.48 0.19 9.97
C LEU A 133 -5.14 -1.16 9.67
N ILE A 134 -5.77 -1.27 8.50
CA ILE A 134 -6.37 -2.50 8.00
C ILE A 134 -5.63 -2.91 6.73
N MET A 135 -5.10 -4.12 6.65
CA MET A 135 -4.26 -4.58 5.54
C MET A 135 -4.94 -5.72 4.80
N SER A 136 -4.94 -5.69 3.46
CA SER A 136 -5.37 -6.84 2.66
C SER A 136 -4.46 -8.03 2.96
N ARG A 137 -5.09 -9.21 3.10
CA ARG A 137 -4.35 -10.47 3.21
C ARG A 137 -5.12 -11.58 2.52
N HIS A 138 -4.79 -11.83 1.27
CA HIS A 138 -5.49 -12.77 0.39
C HIS A 138 -7.02 -12.55 0.42
N LYS A 139 -7.77 -13.43 1.11
CA LYS A 139 -9.24 -13.43 1.19
C LYS A 139 -9.80 -12.67 2.39
N GLY A 140 -8.94 -11.98 3.15
CA GLY A 140 -9.31 -11.32 4.39
C GLY A 140 -8.60 -9.99 4.61
N TRP A 141 -8.77 -9.48 5.82
CA TRP A 141 -8.22 -8.21 6.27
C TRP A 141 -7.60 -8.40 7.66
N ASP A 142 -6.34 -8.02 7.80
CA ASP A 142 -5.65 -7.97 9.08
C ASP A 142 -5.80 -6.57 9.68
N HIS A 143 -6.11 -6.49 10.97
CA HIS A 143 -6.40 -5.25 11.67
C HIS A 143 -5.32 -4.98 12.72
N LYS A 144 -4.85 -3.73 12.81
CA LYS A 144 -3.89 -3.32 13.83
C LYS A 144 -4.23 -1.92 14.37
N PRO A 145 -4.35 -1.74 15.69
CA PRO A 145 -4.52 -0.40 16.26
C PRO A 145 -3.29 0.44 15.93
N TRP A 146 -3.49 1.74 15.67
CA TRP A 146 -2.43 2.56 15.09
C TRP A 146 -1.16 2.66 15.94
N ASP A 147 -1.32 2.67 17.27
CA ASP A 147 -0.22 2.73 18.23
C ASP A 147 0.69 1.49 18.22
N GLU A 148 0.28 0.40 17.60
CA GLU A 148 1.12 -0.78 17.38
C GLU A 148 1.66 -0.86 15.93
N VAL A 149 1.27 0.03 15.02
CA VAL A 149 1.67 -0.03 13.60
C VAL A 149 3.14 0.36 13.43
N LEU A 150 3.95 -0.55 12.87
CA LEU A 150 5.33 -0.24 12.47
C LEU A 150 5.32 0.87 11.42
N SER A 151 6.15 1.87 11.63
CA SER A 151 6.06 3.14 10.90
C SER A 151 7.36 3.94 10.99
N PHE A 152 7.47 4.95 10.12
CA PHE A 152 8.56 5.91 10.11
C PHE A 152 8.09 7.29 10.56
N ASN A 153 9.01 8.06 11.14
CA ASN A 153 8.78 9.47 11.41
C ASN A 153 8.77 10.31 10.11
N SER A 154 8.41 11.59 10.22
CA SER A 154 8.20 12.44 9.03
C SER A 154 9.42 12.66 8.14
N ASP A 155 10.63 12.57 8.70
CA ASP A 155 11.89 12.74 7.96
C ASP A 155 12.55 11.41 7.57
N GLY A 156 11.90 10.28 7.91
CA GLY A 156 12.37 8.93 7.59
C GLY A 156 13.62 8.49 8.34
N THR A 157 14.02 9.21 9.40
CA THR A 157 15.25 8.91 10.15
C THR A 157 15.02 7.95 11.32
N GLU A 158 13.78 7.80 11.79
CA GLU A 158 13.42 6.93 12.91
C GLU A 158 12.34 5.93 12.51
N GLU A 159 12.51 4.68 12.95
CA GLU A 159 11.52 3.60 12.86
C GLU A 159 10.96 3.31 14.26
N GLY A 160 9.65 3.08 14.34
CA GLY A 160 8.98 2.74 15.59
C GLY A 160 7.53 2.33 15.38
N GLU A 161 6.75 2.28 16.46
CA GLU A 161 5.32 2.03 16.42
C GLU A 161 4.53 3.34 16.54
N GLY A 162 3.44 3.46 15.79
CA GLY A 162 2.52 4.60 15.90
C GLY A 162 3.08 5.94 15.42
N LEU A 163 4.08 5.96 14.54
CA LEU A 163 4.63 7.18 13.92
C LEU A 163 3.77 7.66 12.73
N GLU A 164 4.37 8.47 11.87
CA GLU A 164 3.71 9.16 10.77
C GLU A 164 3.31 8.25 9.62
N PHE A 165 4.26 7.50 9.07
CA PHE A 165 4.06 6.79 7.82
C PHE A 165 4.08 5.28 8.08
N PRO A 166 2.98 4.56 7.84
CA PRO A 166 2.95 3.13 8.11
C PRO A 166 3.90 2.42 7.14
N LYS A 167 4.71 1.52 7.70
CA LYS A 167 5.68 0.71 6.97
C LYS A 167 4.98 -0.54 6.46
N ILE A 168 4.61 -0.53 5.18
CA ILE A 168 3.89 -1.63 4.56
C ILE A 168 4.84 -2.45 3.70
N PHE A 169 4.86 -3.76 3.92
CA PHE A 169 5.65 -4.69 3.10
C PHE A 169 4.75 -5.38 2.09
N VAL A 170 5.22 -5.47 0.84
CA VAL A 170 4.50 -6.06 -0.28
C VAL A 170 5.42 -7.05 -1.00
N GLY A 171 4.94 -8.26 -1.26
CA GLY A 171 5.63 -9.29 -2.04
C GLY A 171 5.37 -10.72 -1.55
#